data_AF-A0A842QAG7-F1
#
_entry.id   AF-A0A842QAG7-F1
#
_cell.length_a   1.000
_cell.length_b   1.000
_cell.length_c   1.000
_cell.angle_alpha   90.00
_cell.angle_beta   90.00
_cell.angle_gamma   90.00
#
_symmetry.space_group_name_H-M   'P 1'
#
loop_
_entity.id
_entity.type
_entity.pdbx_description
1 polymer ?
#
loop_
_entity_poly.entity_id
_entity_poly.type
_entity_poly.pdbx_seq_one_letter_code
_entity_poly.pdbx_strand_id
1 'polypeptide(L)'
;MTIEKEYTEGRTSFLSADVEHYAVKGQPTADMPVFYNPRMQVNRDISVAILSAYLNEYSVDLMCEPLAGSGVRTLRYLIECDGDFRAKMFDINPVAVEMCRKNVELNGLKQRAEVTRGNAKILLITESKEQRFDFVDLDPFGTPAPYIDSAILSLNPRGSMLGVTATDMAVLCGVYPRVALRKYGGYSIRAPFTHELAVRLLYGMIYHAAGKQDYGIQPVASLSTDHYVRIWTKLHESRSASNRQSREIGVISFCPECMQYHVQPLREKGGLGYFEHATEGCNGSVRTAGPLWLGAIYDSSLLERASEIIEQRNGDFTSQTPKLVSAMLEEEALMHRPYVDIHALCDAYSLTPPATDDIRCVLKEAGYASTKTHFTPTAIRTDAPVAKLVEIIENLNKRR
;
A
#
# COMPACT_ATOMS: atom_id res chain seq x y z
N MET A 1 30.39 -5.34 19.10
CA MET A 1 29.99 -3.95 18.77
C MET A 1 29.39 -3.96 17.38
N THR A 2 28.24 -3.32 17.19
CA THR A 2 27.62 -3.14 15.87
C THR A 2 28.44 -2.10 15.09
N ILE A 3 28.71 -2.34 13.81
CA ILE A 3 29.32 -1.33 12.93
C ILE A 3 28.19 -0.41 12.46
N GLU A 4 28.26 0.85 12.87
CA GLU A 4 27.24 1.86 12.61
C GLU A 4 27.70 2.81 11.49
N LYS A 5 26.74 3.30 10.70
CA LYS A 5 26.93 4.34 9.68
C LYS A 5 25.80 5.37 9.82
N GLU A 6 26.14 6.64 9.59
CA GLU A 6 25.16 7.71 9.51
C GLU A 6 24.54 7.76 8.11
N TYR A 7 23.23 7.94 8.07
CA TYR A 7 22.43 8.08 6.86
C TYR A 7 21.59 9.35 6.96
N THR A 8 21.26 9.92 5.80
CA THR A 8 20.34 11.04 5.68
C THR A 8 19.24 10.69 4.69
N GLU A 9 17.99 10.83 5.10
CA GLU A 9 16.82 10.75 4.23
C GLU A 9 15.94 11.98 4.44
N GLY A 10 15.57 12.65 3.34
CA GLY A 10 14.89 13.94 3.43
C GLY A 10 15.73 14.92 4.26
N ARG A 11 15.14 15.45 5.32
CA ARG A 11 15.79 16.38 6.27
C ARG A 11 16.30 15.68 7.54
N THR A 12 16.22 14.36 7.61
CA THR A 12 16.47 13.58 8.82
C THR A 12 17.77 12.79 8.72
N SER A 13 18.69 13.03 9.65
CA SER A 13 19.91 12.22 9.82
C SER A 13 19.76 11.25 11.00
N PHE A 14 20.26 10.04 10.82
CA PHE A 14 20.16 8.96 11.80
C PHE A 14 21.26 7.93 11.62
N LEU A 15 21.58 7.22 12.70
CA LEU A 15 22.48 6.08 12.69
C LEU A 15 21.70 4.79 12.41
N SER A 16 22.31 3.92 11.61
CA SER A 16 21.87 2.52 11.48
C SER A 16 23.06 1.57 11.45
N ALA A 17 22.81 0.26 11.51
CA ALA A 17 23.84 -0.71 11.16
C ALA A 17 24.29 -0.48 9.71
N ASP A 18 25.60 -0.55 9.46
CA ASP A 18 26.16 -0.27 8.14
C ASP A 18 25.67 -1.29 7.10
N VAL A 19 24.76 -0.83 6.25
CA VAL A 19 24.15 -1.61 5.17
C VAL A 19 25.22 -2.20 4.25
N GLU A 20 26.28 -1.46 3.91
CA GLU A 20 27.32 -1.97 3.01
C GLU A 20 28.13 -3.09 3.65
N HIS A 21 28.37 -2.98 4.96
CA HIS A 21 29.10 -3.98 5.72
C HIS A 21 28.28 -5.27 5.91
N TYR A 22 26.98 -5.16 6.22
CA TYR A 22 26.14 -6.31 6.58
C TYR A 22 25.30 -6.87 5.42
N ALA A 23 25.23 -6.20 4.27
CA ALA A 23 24.43 -6.67 3.15
C ALA A 23 24.96 -7.99 2.55
N VAL A 24 24.06 -8.93 2.30
CA VAL A 24 24.38 -10.17 1.58
C VAL A 24 24.05 -9.97 0.11
N LYS A 25 25.06 -10.11 -0.77
CA LYS A 25 24.93 -9.82 -2.22
C LYS A 25 24.41 -8.40 -2.51
N GLY A 26 24.79 -7.43 -1.69
CA GLY A 26 24.36 -6.03 -1.83
C GLY A 26 22.88 -5.77 -1.45
N GLN A 27 22.22 -6.71 -0.77
CA GLN A 27 20.86 -6.54 -0.26
C GLN A 27 20.83 -6.59 1.27
N PRO A 28 20.15 -5.63 1.93
CA PRO A 28 19.90 -5.70 3.38
C PRO A 28 19.06 -6.94 3.71
N THR A 29 19.43 -7.68 4.76
CA THR A 29 18.67 -8.84 5.25
C THR A 29 18.11 -8.58 6.65
N ALA A 30 17.06 -9.30 7.03
CA ALA A 30 16.46 -9.21 8.36
C ALA A 30 17.43 -9.61 9.49
N ASP A 31 18.54 -10.26 9.15
CA ASP A 31 19.56 -10.77 10.07
C ASP A 31 20.54 -9.65 10.53
N MET A 32 20.44 -8.46 9.94
CA MET A 32 21.23 -7.30 10.33
C MET A 32 21.01 -6.94 11.81
N PRO A 33 22.03 -6.45 12.54
CA PRO A 33 21.89 -6.08 13.95
C PRO A 33 20.78 -5.06 14.22
N VAL A 34 20.64 -4.09 13.32
CA VAL A 34 19.50 -3.16 13.23
C VAL A 34 19.18 -3.02 11.75
N PHE A 35 17.94 -3.32 11.37
CA PHE A 35 17.57 -3.30 9.97
C PHE A 35 17.32 -1.87 9.48
N TYR A 36 17.88 -1.57 8.32
CA TYR A 36 17.56 -0.39 7.55
C TYR A 36 17.69 -0.73 6.07
N ASN A 37 16.69 -0.32 5.28
CA ASN A 37 16.68 -0.53 3.84
C ASN A 37 16.51 0.82 3.12
N PRO A 38 17.56 1.31 2.44
CA PRO A 38 17.47 2.53 1.64
C PRO A 38 16.41 2.46 0.53
N ARG A 39 16.07 1.26 0.02
CA ARG A 39 15.01 1.10 -0.99
C ARG A 39 13.61 1.46 -0.47
N MET A 40 13.44 1.56 0.85
CA MET A 40 12.19 1.98 1.48
C MET A 40 12.08 3.51 1.61
N GLN A 41 13.04 4.29 1.10
CA GLN A 41 13.00 5.76 1.17
C GLN A 41 11.75 6.32 0.48
N VAL A 42 11.38 5.83 -0.70
CA VAL A 42 10.16 6.26 -1.41
C VAL A 42 8.89 5.98 -0.59
N ASN A 43 8.84 4.85 0.14
CA ASN A 43 7.75 4.53 1.05
C ASN A 43 7.66 5.57 2.19
N ARG A 44 8.80 5.91 2.81
CA ARG A 44 8.87 6.91 3.88
C ARG A 44 8.56 8.33 3.37
N ASP A 45 9.03 8.69 2.18
CA ASP A 45 8.72 9.97 1.52
C ASP A 45 7.22 10.15 1.32
N ILE A 46 6.55 9.17 0.71
CA ILE A 46 5.10 9.21 0.52
C ILE A 46 4.40 9.22 1.88
N SER A 47 4.91 8.50 2.88
CA SER A 47 4.33 8.53 4.22
C SER A 47 4.40 9.92 4.87
N VAL A 48 5.54 10.62 4.74
CA VAL A 48 5.71 12.01 5.21
C VAL A 48 4.75 12.94 4.49
N ALA A 49 4.62 12.81 3.16
CA ALA A 49 3.69 13.62 2.38
C ALA A 49 2.23 13.40 2.79
N ILE A 50 1.81 12.14 2.94
CA ILE A 50 0.45 11.77 3.37
C ILE A 50 0.17 12.25 4.81
N LEU A 51 1.10 12.07 5.75
CA LEU A 51 0.90 12.54 7.12
C LEU A 51 0.84 14.08 7.18
N SER A 52 1.69 14.78 6.41
CA SER A 52 1.63 16.24 6.32
C SER A 52 0.30 16.72 5.74
N ALA A 53 -0.21 16.05 4.69
CA ALA A 53 -1.53 16.34 4.12
C ALA A 53 -2.69 16.06 5.09
N TYR A 54 -2.56 15.01 5.90
CA TYR A 54 -3.51 14.66 6.95
C TYR A 54 -3.56 15.72 8.05
N LEU A 55 -2.39 16.23 8.48
CA LEU A 55 -2.26 17.23 9.54
C LEU A 55 -2.85 18.60 9.20
N ASN A 56 -3.11 18.88 7.92
CA ASN A 56 -3.82 20.10 7.50
C ASN A 56 -5.32 20.09 7.86
N GLU A 57 -5.90 18.92 8.11
CA GLU A 57 -7.34 18.75 8.39
C GLU A 57 -7.61 18.08 9.74
N TYR A 58 -6.71 17.21 10.19
CA TYR A 58 -6.86 16.41 11.39
C TYR A 58 -5.68 16.63 12.34
N SER A 59 -5.93 16.57 13.65
CA SER A 59 -4.86 16.60 14.65
C SER A 59 -4.35 15.19 14.95
N VAL A 60 -3.05 15.07 15.14
CA VAL A 60 -2.41 13.90 15.77
C VAL A 60 -1.81 14.40 17.06
N ASP A 61 -2.15 13.80 18.20
CA ASP A 61 -1.50 14.11 19.48
C ASP A 61 -0.45 13.05 19.80
N LEU A 62 -0.79 11.78 19.57
CA LEU A 62 0.07 10.65 19.88
C LEU A 62 0.10 9.64 18.74
N MET A 63 1.30 9.36 18.23
CA MET A 63 1.53 8.31 17.24
C MET A 63 2.30 7.12 17.82
N CYS A 64 2.25 5.97 17.12
CA CYS A 64 3.02 4.79 17.48
C CYS A 64 3.67 4.12 16.27
N GLU A 65 4.95 3.77 16.41
CA GLU A 65 5.67 2.87 15.51
C GLU A 65 6.06 1.60 16.29
N PRO A 66 5.30 0.50 16.16
CA PRO A 66 5.48 -0.69 17.01
C PRO A 66 6.70 -1.56 16.66
N LEU A 67 7.36 -1.26 15.54
CA LEU A 67 8.44 -2.06 14.95
C LEU A 67 9.51 -1.10 14.40
N ALA A 68 10.12 -0.34 15.29
CA ALA A 68 10.84 0.88 14.96
C ALA A 68 12.20 0.66 14.27
N GLY A 69 12.90 -0.46 14.51
CA GLY A 69 14.26 -0.64 13.99
C GLY A 69 15.17 0.50 14.42
N SER A 70 15.74 1.25 13.46
CA SER A 70 16.54 2.46 13.74
C SER A 70 15.71 3.67 14.20
N GLY A 71 14.39 3.62 14.02
CA GLY A 71 13.45 4.70 14.30
C GLY A 71 13.28 5.71 13.16
N VAL A 72 13.94 5.49 12.00
CA VAL A 72 13.98 6.45 10.89
C VAL A 72 12.59 6.97 10.50
N ARG A 73 11.56 6.12 10.49
CA ARG A 73 10.24 6.51 10.04
C ARG A 73 9.58 7.52 10.99
N THR A 74 9.52 7.23 12.29
CA THR A 74 9.03 8.20 13.28
C THR A 74 9.88 9.46 13.34
N LEU A 75 11.21 9.35 13.25
CA LEU A 75 12.09 10.52 13.25
C LEU A 75 11.75 11.47 12.10
N ARG A 76 11.57 10.91 10.89
CA ARG A 76 11.11 11.67 9.73
C ARG A 76 9.76 12.33 9.96
N TYR A 77 8.78 11.64 10.54
CA TYR A 77 7.51 12.28 10.87
C TYR A 77 7.67 13.44 11.86
N LEU A 78 8.43 13.25 12.94
CA LEU A 78 8.60 14.28 13.97
C LEU A 78 9.39 15.51 13.50
N ILE A 79 10.29 15.35 12.51
CA ILE A 79 11.13 16.42 11.98
C ILE A 79 10.49 17.08 10.75
N GLU A 80 9.87 16.29 9.89
CA GLU A 80 9.44 16.73 8.56
C GLU A 80 7.95 17.11 8.51
N CYS A 81 7.10 16.60 9.41
CA CYS A 81 5.68 16.96 9.47
C CYS A 81 5.43 18.08 10.50
N ASP A 82 4.50 18.98 10.17
CA ASP A 82 4.18 20.12 11.03
C ASP A 82 3.41 19.68 12.29
N GLY A 83 3.66 20.34 13.42
CA GLY A 83 2.98 20.09 14.69
C GLY A 83 3.86 19.45 15.77
N ASP A 84 3.32 19.40 16.99
CA ASP A 84 4.04 19.02 18.21
C ASP A 84 3.65 17.65 18.78
N PHE A 85 3.15 16.77 17.91
CA PHE A 85 2.72 15.43 18.28
C PHE A 85 3.87 14.59 18.85
N ARG A 86 3.50 13.66 19.74
CA ARG A 86 4.42 12.75 20.42
C ARG A 86 4.39 11.38 19.77
N ALA A 87 5.44 10.59 19.99
CA ALA A 87 5.56 9.25 19.46
C ALA A 87 5.96 8.23 20.53
N LYS A 88 5.34 7.06 20.49
CA LYS A 88 5.80 5.85 21.19
C LYS A 88 6.38 4.86 20.18
N MET A 89 7.65 4.52 20.34
CA MET A 89 8.42 3.68 19.43
C MET A 89 8.77 2.37 20.12
N PHE A 90 8.44 1.23 19.51
CA PHE A 90 8.70 -0.08 20.11
C PHE A 90 9.61 -0.93 19.24
N ASP A 91 10.46 -1.73 19.89
CA ASP A 91 11.16 -2.82 19.23
C ASP A 91 11.45 -3.94 20.23
N ILE A 92 11.51 -5.18 19.75
CA ILE A 92 11.85 -6.34 20.59
C ILE A 92 13.37 -6.52 20.70
N ASN A 93 14.11 -6.10 19.67
CA ASN A 93 15.54 -6.22 19.59
C ASN A 93 16.21 -5.14 20.48
N PRO A 94 16.95 -5.52 21.53
CA PRO A 94 17.59 -4.55 22.41
C PRO A 94 18.59 -3.63 21.68
N VAL A 95 19.26 -4.13 20.63
CA VAL A 95 20.22 -3.33 19.84
C VAL A 95 19.49 -2.25 19.04
N ALA A 96 18.34 -2.58 18.45
CA ALA A 96 17.49 -1.62 17.75
C ALA A 96 16.95 -0.54 18.72
N VAL A 97 16.51 -0.95 19.91
CA VAL A 97 16.04 0.00 20.96
C VAL A 97 17.14 0.99 21.36
N GLU A 98 18.36 0.51 21.60
CA GLU A 98 19.49 1.37 21.97
C GLU A 98 19.82 2.36 20.85
N MET A 99 19.90 1.88 19.60
CA MET A 99 20.15 2.72 18.44
C MET A 99 19.03 3.75 18.20
N CYS A 100 17.78 3.34 18.33
CA CYS A 100 16.62 4.22 18.22
C CYS A 100 16.65 5.32 19.29
N ARG A 101 17.01 5.01 20.54
CA ARG A 101 17.19 6.02 21.61
C ARG A 101 18.30 6.99 21.29
N LYS A 102 19.43 6.50 20.76
CA LYS A 102 20.55 7.33 20.31
C LYS A 102 20.09 8.29 19.20
N ASN A 103 19.33 7.82 18.23
CA ASN A 103 18.82 8.67 17.14
C ASN A 103 17.80 9.71 17.63
N VAL A 104 16.92 9.36 18.57
CA VAL A 104 16.01 10.31 19.22
C VAL A 104 16.80 11.40 19.94
N GLU A 105 17.88 11.04 20.63
CA GLU A 105 18.76 12.00 21.31
C GLU A 105 19.52 12.90 20.33
N LEU A 106 20.11 12.34 19.28
CA LEU A 106 20.87 13.08 18.27
C LEU A 106 20.01 14.15 17.57
N ASN A 107 18.71 13.89 17.41
CA ASN A 107 17.77 14.81 16.79
C ASN A 107 17.04 15.71 17.79
N GLY A 108 17.39 15.69 19.09
CA GLY A 108 16.79 16.54 20.12
C GLY A 108 15.33 16.20 20.45
N LEU A 109 14.87 14.99 20.14
CA LEU A 109 13.46 14.59 20.20
C LEU A 109 13.05 13.93 21.54
N LYS A 110 13.89 13.97 22.58
CA LYS A 110 13.64 13.31 23.88
C LYS A 110 12.30 13.68 24.55
N GLN A 111 11.77 14.87 24.29
CA GLN A 111 10.49 15.33 24.85
C GLN A 111 9.29 14.86 24.00
N ARG A 112 9.52 14.51 22.74
CA ARG A 112 8.49 14.12 21.78
C ARG A 112 8.47 12.62 21.48
N ALA A 113 9.54 11.87 21.74
CA ALA A 113 9.62 10.45 21.45
C ALA A 113 10.05 9.62 22.65
N GLU A 114 9.31 8.54 22.93
CA GLU A 114 9.65 7.53 23.92
C GLU A 114 9.92 6.18 23.24
N VAL A 115 11.03 5.53 23.60
CA VAL A 115 11.42 4.24 23.01
C VAL A 115 11.37 3.14 24.07
N THR A 116 10.51 2.15 23.85
CA THR A 116 10.24 1.04 24.78
C THR A 116 10.57 -0.31 24.16
N ARG A 117 11.32 -1.13 24.91
CA ARG A 117 11.61 -2.50 24.49
C ARG A 117 10.43 -3.41 24.81
N GLY A 118 9.95 -4.16 23.83
CA GLY A 118 8.98 -5.21 24.11
C GLY A 118 8.30 -5.75 22.86
N ASN A 119 7.31 -6.63 23.09
CA ASN A 119 6.54 -7.20 22.01
C ASN A 119 5.51 -6.19 21.51
N ALA A 120 5.57 -5.85 20.21
CA ALA A 120 4.67 -4.90 19.56
C ALA A 120 3.19 -5.14 19.87
N LYS A 121 2.71 -6.40 19.84
CA LYS A 121 1.29 -6.73 20.06
C LYS A 121 0.83 -6.39 21.47
N ILE A 122 1.69 -6.65 22.46
CA ILE A 122 1.40 -6.37 23.86
C ILE A 122 1.47 -4.87 24.10
N LEU A 123 2.54 -4.23 23.64
CA LEU A 123 2.77 -2.80 23.87
C LEU A 123 1.71 -1.93 23.21
N LEU A 124 1.26 -2.26 21.99
CA LEU A 124 0.13 -1.58 21.35
C LEU A 124 -1.11 -1.51 22.26
N ILE A 125 -1.43 -2.61 22.95
CA ILE A 125 -2.61 -2.67 23.82
C ILE A 125 -2.34 -2.02 25.18
N THR A 126 -1.16 -2.21 25.77
CA THR A 126 -0.87 -1.69 27.10
C THR A 126 -0.60 -0.20 27.10
N GLU A 127 0.15 0.30 26.12
CA GLU A 127 0.58 1.69 26.03
C GLU A 127 -0.52 2.63 25.54
N SER A 128 -1.60 2.06 24.98
CA SER A 128 -2.77 2.82 24.53
C SER A 128 -3.86 2.95 25.59
N LYS A 129 -3.69 2.35 26.79
CA LYS A 129 -4.72 2.33 27.86
C LYS A 129 -5.05 3.72 28.40
N GLU A 130 -4.03 4.54 28.61
CA GLU A 130 -4.20 5.89 29.15
C GLU A 130 -4.58 6.89 28.05
N GLN A 131 -3.91 6.79 26.90
CA GLN A 131 -4.19 7.60 25.72
C GLN A 131 -4.07 6.71 24.48
N ARG A 132 -5.14 6.64 23.69
CA ARG A 132 -5.16 5.94 22.40
C ARG A 132 -4.31 6.68 21.37
N PHE A 133 -3.85 5.95 20.34
CA PHE A 133 -3.03 6.53 19.27
C PHE A 133 -3.91 7.14 18.17
N ASP A 134 -3.54 8.31 17.67
CA ASP A 134 -4.20 8.95 16.54
C ASP A 134 -3.57 8.50 15.21
N PHE A 135 -2.34 7.99 15.25
CA PHE A 135 -1.66 7.38 14.11
C PHE A 135 -0.83 6.16 14.54
N VAL A 136 -1.04 5.01 13.90
CA VAL A 136 -0.17 3.83 14.06
C VAL A 136 0.46 3.48 12.71
N ASP A 137 1.77 3.24 12.69
CA ASP A 137 2.51 2.83 11.50
C ASP A 137 3.13 1.43 11.69
N LEU A 138 2.59 0.43 11.00
CA LEU A 138 3.02 -0.96 11.03
C LEU A 138 3.91 -1.27 9.81
N ASP A 139 5.21 -1.44 10.04
CA ASP A 139 6.19 -1.81 9.00
C ASP A 139 7.00 -3.08 9.34
N PRO A 140 6.36 -4.28 9.40
CA PRO A 140 7.03 -5.52 9.74
C PRO A 140 7.81 -6.15 8.59
N PHE A 141 8.71 -7.07 8.95
CA PHE A 141 9.20 -8.09 8.01
C PHE A 141 8.09 -9.09 7.68
N GLY A 142 7.84 -9.26 6.39
CA GLY A 142 6.86 -10.20 5.86
C GLY A 142 5.44 -9.66 6.02
N THR A 143 4.65 -10.30 6.88
CA THR A 143 3.22 -10.02 6.98
C THR A 143 2.89 -9.13 8.19
N PRO A 144 1.96 -8.18 8.04
CA PRO A 144 1.43 -7.41 9.16
C PRO A 144 0.31 -8.12 9.92
N ALA A 145 -0.25 -9.22 9.38
CA ALA A 145 -1.40 -9.92 9.94
C ALA A 145 -1.34 -10.15 11.48
N PRO A 146 -0.20 -10.54 12.09
CA PRO A 146 -0.11 -10.74 13.54
C PRO A 146 -0.35 -9.49 14.40
N TYR A 147 -0.24 -8.29 13.83
CA TYR A 147 -0.27 -7.01 14.55
C TYR A 147 -1.56 -6.21 14.32
N ILE A 148 -2.35 -6.56 13.29
CA ILE A 148 -3.49 -5.76 12.84
C ILE A 148 -4.54 -5.57 13.94
N ASP A 149 -4.98 -6.66 14.59
CA ASP A 149 -6.01 -6.57 15.63
C ASP A 149 -5.54 -5.67 16.80
N SER A 150 -4.29 -5.84 17.25
CA SER A 150 -3.69 -5.00 18.30
C SER A 150 -3.56 -3.53 17.90
N ALA A 151 -3.18 -3.27 16.65
CA ALA A 151 -3.06 -1.91 16.14
C ALA A 151 -4.43 -1.22 16.11
N ILE A 152 -5.45 -1.89 15.57
CA ILE A 152 -6.82 -1.35 15.51
C ILE A 152 -7.38 -1.07 16.91
N LEU A 153 -7.18 -1.98 17.87
CA LEU A 153 -7.63 -1.78 19.26
C LEU A 153 -6.94 -0.62 19.97
N SER A 154 -5.73 -0.27 19.53
CA SER A 154 -4.91 0.80 20.13
C SER A 154 -5.23 2.19 19.59
N LEU A 155 -5.97 2.28 18.48
CA LEU A 155 -6.28 3.52 17.80
C LEU A 155 -7.43 4.28 18.46
N ASN A 156 -7.44 5.60 18.23
CA ASN A 156 -8.49 6.50 18.69
C ASN A 156 -9.79 6.27 17.89
N PRO A 157 -10.94 6.04 18.57
CA PRO A 157 -12.22 5.78 17.91
C PRO A 157 -12.76 6.94 17.07
N ARG A 158 -12.43 8.18 17.44
CA ARG A 158 -13.02 9.40 16.87
C ARG A 158 -12.44 9.81 15.51
N GLY A 159 -11.54 9.00 14.96
CA GLY A 159 -10.78 9.34 13.77
C GLY A 159 -9.31 9.12 14.04
N SER A 160 -8.70 8.24 13.26
CA SER A 160 -7.28 7.95 13.35
C SER A 160 -6.77 7.41 12.02
N MET A 161 -5.46 7.49 11.82
CA MET A 161 -4.80 6.94 10.65
C MET A 161 -4.09 5.63 10.99
N LEU A 162 -4.12 4.68 10.07
CA LEU A 162 -3.35 3.45 10.13
C LEU A 162 -2.53 3.31 8.86
N GLY A 163 -1.23 3.22 9.04
CA GLY A 163 -0.28 2.86 8.01
C GLY A 163 0.12 1.40 8.12
N VAL A 164 0.06 0.63 7.03
CA VAL A 164 0.44 -0.78 7.02
C VAL A 164 1.30 -1.13 5.81
N THR A 165 2.47 -1.71 6.06
CA THR A 165 3.32 -2.37 5.05
C THR A 165 3.19 -3.89 5.12
N ALA A 166 3.23 -4.55 3.97
CA ALA A 166 3.48 -5.98 3.83
C ALA A 166 4.61 -6.22 2.82
N THR A 167 5.58 -7.06 3.17
CA THR A 167 6.73 -7.40 2.31
C THR A 167 6.74 -8.87 1.87
N ASP A 168 5.77 -9.70 2.29
CA ASP A 168 5.63 -11.09 1.81
C ASP A 168 4.94 -11.19 0.44
N MET A 169 5.49 -10.48 -0.55
CA MET A 169 4.95 -10.35 -1.92
C MET A 169 4.66 -11.70 -2.59
N ALA A 170 5.46 -12.74 -2.36
CA ALA A 170 5.16 -14.07 -2.91
C ALA A 170 3.79 -14.62 -2.46
N VAL A 171 3.39 -14.32 -1.22
CA VAL A 171 2.06 -14.71 -0.70
C VAL A 171 0.97 -13.87 -1.36
N LEU A 172 1.13 -12.55 -1.35
CA LEU A 172 0.13 -11.61 -1.89
C LEU A 172 -0.02 -11.72 -3.40
N CYS A 173 1.03 -12.10 -4.13
CA CYS A 173 1.07 -12.19 -5.58
C CYS A 173 0.82 -13.60 -6.15
N GLY A 174 0.14 -14.46 -5.39
CA GLY A 174 -0.38 -15.72 -5.91
C GLY A 174 0.59 -16.89 -5.99
N VAL A 175 1.80 -16.80 -5.43
CA VAL A 175 2.71 -17.97 -5.33
C VAL A 175 2.22 -18.95 -4.26
N TYR A 176 1.67 -18.43 -3.15
CA TYR A 176 1.17 -19.24 -2.04
C TYR A 176 -0.28 -18.93 -1.65
N PRO A 177 -1.29 -19.26 -2.49
CA PRO A 177 -2.69 -18.87 -2.27
C PRO A 177 -3.28 -19.33 -0.93
N ARG A 178 -2.91 -20.53 -0.45
CA ARG A 178 -3.37 -21.04 0.86
C ARG A 178 -2.81 -20.23 2.03
N VAL A 179 -1.59 -19.70 1.88
CA VAL A 179 -0.98 -18.82 2.88
C VAL A 179 -1.66 -17.44 2.85
N ALA A 180 -2.03 -16.97 1.66
CA ALA A 180 -2.77 -15.73 1.49
C ALA A 180 -4.14 -15.79 2.19
N LEU A 181 -4.90 -16.87 1.96
CA LEU A 181 -6.18 -17.08 2.66
C LEU A 181 -6.01 -17.04 4.18
N ARG A 182 -5.01 -17.77 4.71
CA ARG A 182 -4.77 -17.85 6.16
C ARG A 182 -4.38 -16.51 6.78
N LYS A 183 -3.56 -15.71 6.10
CA LYS A 183 -3.02 -14.45 6.66
C LYS A 183 -3.89 -13.22 6.37
N TYR A 184 -4.46 -13.15 5.16
CA TYR A 184 -5.15 -11.97 4.64
C TYR A 184 -6.66 -12.15 4.48
N GLY A 185 -7.19 -13.35 4.69
CA GLY A 185 -8.63 -13.63 4.61
C GLY A 185 -9.18 -13.83 3.19
N GLY A 186 -8.32 -13.85 2.17
CA GLY A 186 -8.70 -14.09 0.78
C GLY A 186 -7.61 -14.79 -0.03
N TYR A 187 -8.00 -15.46 -1.11
CA TYR A 187 -7.06 -16.07 -2.04
C TYR A 187 -6.37 -15.03 -2.91
N SER A 188 -5.06 -15.17 -3.07
CA SER A 188 -4.29 -14.51 -4.12
C SER A 188 -4.18 -15.42 -5.35
N ILE A 189 -4.03 -14.83 -6.52
CA ILE A 189 -3.82 -15.54 -7.79
C ILE A 189 -2.67 -14.88 -8.56
N ARG A 190 -2.03 -15.66 -9.45
CA ARG A 190 -1.13 -15.07 -10.45
C ARG A 190 -1.97 -14.47 -11.57
N ALA A 191 -1.88 -13.15 -11.71
CA ALA A 191 -2.50 -12.36 -12.77
C ALA A 191 -1.58 -11.18 -13.12
N PRO A 192 -1.70 -10.56 -14.30
CA PRO A 192 -0.93 -9.37 -14.67
C PRO A 192 -1.14 -8.19 -13.69
N PHE A 193 -2.31 -8.13 -13.07
CA PHE A 193 -2.68 -7.12 -12.07
C PHE A 193 -2.46 -7.54 -10.61
N THR A 194 -1.50 -8.44 -10.37
CA THR A 194 -1.30 -9.05 -9.04
C THR A 194 -0.92 -8.05 -7.94
N HIS A 195 -0.28 -6.93 -8.29
CA HIS A 195 0.09 -5.89 -7.33
C HIS A 195 -1.15 -5.15 -6.80
N GLU A 196 -2.16 -4.94 -7.66
CA GLU A 196 -3.43 -4.38 -7.21
C GLU A 196 -4.20 -5.39 -6.36
N LEU A 197 -4.18 -6.69 -6.71
CA LEU A 197 -4.79 -7.73 -5.86
C LEU A 197 -4.16 -7.77 -4.47
N ALA A 198 -2.84 -7.54 -4.38
CA ALA A 198 -2.13 -7.46 -3.11
C ALA A 198 -2.62 -6.30 -2.24
N VAL A 199 -2.75 -5.10 -2.82
CA VAL A 199 -3.33 -3.91 -2.15
C VAL A 199 -4.74 -4.20 -1.66
N ARG A 200 -5.59 -4.78 -2.51
CA ARG A 200 -6.99 -5.07 -2.19
C ARG A 200 -7.15 -6.16 -1.13
N LEU A 201 -6.29 -7.17 -1.10
CA LEU A 201 -6.24 -8.17 -0.03
C LEU A 201 -5.83 -7.52 1.31
N LEU A 202 -4.85 -6.62 1.27
CA LEU A 202 -4.39 -5.93 2.48
C LEU A 202 -5.49 -5.02 3.05
N TYR A 203 -6.19 -4.24 2.21
CA TYR A 203 -7.37 -3.49 2.64
C TYR A 203 -8.51 -4.39 3.14
N GLY A 204 -8.77 -5.53 2.48
CA GLY A 204 -9.77 -6.49 2.90
C GLY A 204 -9.51 -7.04 4.31
N MET A 205 -8.26 -7.37 4.61
CA MET A 205 -7.85 -7.80 5.95
C MET A 205 -8.09 -6.70 7.00
N ILE A 206 -7.73 -5.45 6.70
CA ILE A 206 -7.99 -4.32 7.62
C ILE A 206 -9.49 -4.12 7.80
N TYR A 207 -10.28 -4.14 6.73
CA TYR A 207 -11.74 -4.03 6.81
C TYR A 207 -12.33 -5.07 7.76
N HIS A 208 -11.91 -6.34 7.62
CA HIS A 208 -12.41 -7.41 8.49
C HIS A 208 -11.99 -7.25 9.95
N ALA A 209 -10.77 -6.81 10.22
CA ALA A 209 -10.31 -6.58 11.59
C ALA A 209 -10.98 -5.34 12.23
N ALA A 210 -11.13 -4.26 11.46
CA ALA A 210 -11.79 -3.03 11.86
C ALA A 210 -13.29 -3.23 12.11
N GLY A 211 -13.97 -3.97 11.23
CA GLY A 211 -15.40 -4.25 11.35
C GLY A 211 -15.77 -5.07 12.59
N LYS A 212 -14.87 -5.94 13.09
CA LYS A 212 -15.07 -6.64 14.38
C LYS A 212 -15.14 -5.68 15.58
N GLN A 213 -14.62 -4.48 15.41
CA GLN A 213 -14.56 -3.42 16.42
C GLN A 213 -15.53 -2.27 16.08
N ASP A 214 -16.49 -2.47 15.18
CA ASP A 214 -17.48 -1.47 14.73
C ASP A 214 -16.89 -0.25 13.99
N TYR A 215 -15.70 -0.38 13.40
CA TYR A 215 -15.08 0.66 12.58
C TYR A 215 -15.43 0.53 11.10
N GLY A 216 -15.58 1.68 10.44
CA GLY A 216 -15.43 1.82 8.99
C GLY A 216 -13.98 2.19 8.62
N ILE A 217 -13.58 1.86 7.39
CA ILE A 217 -12.26 2.23 6.86
C ILE A 217 -12.40 3.24 5.72
N GLN A 218 -11.46 4.16 5.57
CA GLN A 218 -11.38 5.06 4.42
C GLN A 218 -9.97 4.99 3.86
N PRO A 219 -9.74 4.18 2.81
CA PRO A 219 -8.49 4.15 2.06
C PRO A 219 -8.04 5.56 1.66
N VAL A 220 -6.77 5.88 1.91
CA VAL A 220 -6.16 7.19 1.65
C VAL A 220 -5.22 7.11 0.46
N ALA A 221 -4.31 6.13 0.49
CA ALA A 221 -3.33 5.92 -0.56
C ALA A 221 -2.86 4.47 -0.56
N SER A 222 -2.31 4.02 -1.68
CA SER A 222 -1.63 2.72 -1.76
C SER A 222 -0.41 2.82 -2.64
N LEU A 223 0.65 2.11 -2.27
CA LEU A 223 1.87 1.96 -3.05
C LEU A 223 2.18 0.47 -3.15
N SER A 224 2.51 0.01 -4.34
CA SER A 224 3.03 -1.34 -4.54
C SER A 224 4.29 -1.31 -5.38
N THR A 225 5.26 -2.13 -5.00
CA THR A 225 6.53 -2.36 -5.70
C THR A 225 6.79 -3.86 -5.80
N ASP A 226 7.89 -4.27 -6.43
CA ASP A 226 8.33 -5.68 -6.43
C ASP A 226 8.68 -6.22 -5.03
N HIS A 227 8.88 -5.33 -4.05
CA HIS A 227 9.41 -5.69 -2.73
C HIS A 227 8.39 -5.57 -1.60
N TYR A 228 7.37 -4.73 -1.76
CA TYR A 228 6.38 -4.49 -0.72
C TYR A 228 5.10 -3.85 -1.26
N VAL A 229 4.03 -3.97 -0.48
CA VAL A 229 2.81 -3.16 -0.57
C VAL A 229 2.67 -2.30 0.68
N ARG A 230 2.28 -1.04 0.51
CA ARG A 230 1.98 -0.09 1.58
C ARG A 230 0.60 0.50 1.35
N ILE A 231 -0.21 0.59 2.41
CA ILE A 231 -1.50 1.26 2.37
C ILE A 231 -1.68 2.20 3.56
N TRP A 232 -2.39 3.30 3.35
CA TRP A 232 -2.79 4.22 4.41
C TRP A 232 -4.30 4.27 4.44
N THR A 233 -4.90 4.18 5.62
CA THR A 233 -6.35 4.25 5.77
C THR A 233 -6.71 5.04 7.01
N LYS A 234 -7.78 5.83 6.93
CA LYS A 234 -8.44 6.36 8.13
C LYS A 234 -9.37 5.31 8.70
N LEU A 235 -9.51 5.28 10.02
CA LEU A 235 -10.51 4.51 10.74
C LEU A 235 -11.44 5.48 11.48
N HIS A 236 -12.73 5.19 11.46
CA HIS A 236 -13.73 5.94 12.20
C HIS A 236 -14.77 4.98 12.79
N GLU A 237 -15.09 5.16 14.07
CA GLU A 237 -16.11 4.37 14.75
C GLU A 237 -17.47 4.65 14.09
N SER A 238 -17.98 3.69 13.33
CA SER A 238 -19.27 3.79 12.66
C SER A 238 -19.73 2.42 12.19
N ARG A 239 -20.48 1.73 13.05
CA ARG A 239 -21.16 0.48 12.71
C ARG A 239 -21.98 0.58 11.43
N SER A 240 -22.64 1.73 11.22
CA SER A 240 -23.44 1.96 10.01
C SER A 240 -22.58 2.02 8.75
N ALA A 241 -21.42 2.70 8.80
CA ALA A 241 -20.49 2.75 7.68
C ALA A 241 -19.89 1.36 7.41
N SER A 242 -19.44 0.66 8.45
CA SER A 242 -18.89 -0.69 8.36
C SER A 242 -19.86 -1.68 7.69
N ASN A 243 -21.13 -1.65 8.09
CA ASN A 243 -22.19 -2.45 7.46
C ASN A 243 -22.41 -2.09 5.98
N ARG A 244 -22.41 -0.80 5.63
CA ARG A 244 -22.55 -0.38 4.22
C ARG A 244 -21.36 -0.86 3.39
N GLN A 245 -20.15 -0.79 3.95
CA GLN A 245 -18.90 -1.20 3.31
C GLN A 245 -18.78 -2.70 3.06
N SER A 246 -19.64 -3.53 3.63
CA SER A 246 -19.72 -4.96 3.27
C SER A 246 -19.95 -5.19 1.78
N ARG A 247 -20.54 -4.22 1.07
CA ARG A 247 -20.70 -4.26 -0.40
C ARG A 247 -19.39 -4.08 -1.16
N GLU A 248 -18.36 -3.54 -0.50
CA GLU A 248 -17.03 -3.32 -1.05
C GLU A 248 -16.14 -4.55 -0.86
N ILE A 249 -16.67 -5.67 -0.36
CA ILE A 249 -15.96 -6.95 -0.33
C ILE A 249 -16.51 -7.87 -1.42
N GLY A 250 -15.60 -8.44 -2.19
CA GLY A 250 -15.97 -9.27 -3.34
C GLY A 250 -14.81 -10.11 -3.85
N VAL A 251 -15.01 -10.68 -5.02
CA VAL A 251 -14.01 -11.48 -5.72
C VAL A 251 -13.69 -10.89 -7.08
N ILE A 252 -12.50 -11.20 -7.58
CA ILE A 252 -12.09 -10.90 -8.95
C ILE A 252 -11.75 -12.21 -9.64
N SER A 253 -12.55 -12.58 -10.64
CA SER A 253 -12.31 -13.74 -11.49
C SER A 253 -11.56 -13.31 -12.75
N PHE A 254 -10.62 -14.12 -13.22
CA PHE A 254 -9.71 -13.77 -14.31
C PHE A 254 -9.40 -15.00 -15.17
N CYS A 255 -9.47 -14.84 -16.48
CA CYS A 255 -9.04 -15.85 -17.45
C CYS A 255 -7.70 -15.42 -18.07
N PRO A 256 -6.59 -16.15 -17.81
CA PRO A 256 -5.29 -15.85 -18.40
C PRO A 256 -5.23 -15.89 -19.93
N GLU A 257 -6.11 -16.69 -20.57
CA GLU A 257 -6.06 -16.96 -22.01
C GLU A 257 -6.70 -15.84 -22.85
N CYS A 258 -7.80 -15.26 -22.37
CA CYS A 258 -8.46 -14.13 -23.06
C CYS A 258 -8.34 -12.80 -22.29
N MET A 259 -7.59 -12.79 -21.19
CA MET A 259 -7.30 -11.61 -20.36
C MET A 259 -8.53 -10.93 -19.73
N GLN A 260 -9.72 -11.51 -19.91
CA GLN A 260 -10.96 -11.02 -19.32
C GLN A 260 -10.92 -11.18 -17.80
N TYR A 261 -11.50 -10.20 -17.10
CA TYR A 261 -11.73 -10.25 -15.67
C TYR A 261 -13.16 -9.83 -15.35
N HIS A 262 -13.74 -10.42 -14.30
CA HIS A 262 -15.03 -10.01 -13.72
C HIS A 262 -14.85 -9.64 -12.25
N VAL A 263 -15.38 -8.48 -11.88
CA VAL A 263 -15.41 -8.00 -10.50
C VAL A 263 -16.80 -8.27 -9.95
N GLN A 264 -16.90 -8.99 -8.83
CA GLN A 264 -18.19 -9.37 -8.26
C GLN A 264 -18.24 -9.14 -6.73
N PRO A 265 -19.06 -8.20 -6.24
CA PRO A 265 -19.35 -8.06 -4.81
C PRO A 265 -19.98 -9.32 -4.21
N LEU A 266 -19.57 -9.71 -2.99
CA LEU A 266 -20.14 -10.88 -2.30
C LEU A 266 -21.62 -10.72 -1.95
N ARG A 267 -22.10 -9.47 -1.85
CA ARG A 267 -23.48 -9.17 -1.47
C ARG A 267 -24.47 -9.37 -2.64
N GLU A 268 -23.99 -9.46 -3.88
CA GLU A 268 -24.87 -9.66 -5.03
C GLU A 268 -25.63 -11.00 -4.93
N LYS A 269 -26.95 -10.94 -5.13
CA LYS A 269 -27.82 -12.12 -5.08
C LYS A 269 -27.62 -12.92 -6.37
N GLY A 270 -27.32 -14.21 -6.26
CA GLY A 270 -27.18 -15.10 -7.43
C GLY A 270 -25.98 -16.05 -7.39
N GLY A 271 -25.05 -15.87 -6.43
CA GLY A 271 -23.81 -16.63 -6.39
C GLY A 271 -22.80 -16.17 -7.46
N LEU A 272 -21.66 -16.85 -7.57
CA LEU A 272 -20.70 -16.58 -8.65
C LEU A 272 -21.37 -16.94 -9.98
N GLY A 273 -21.67 -15.92 -10.79
CA GLY A 273 -22.33 -16.09 -12.09
C GLY A 273 -21.45 -16.84 -13.08
N TYR A 274 -22.00 -17.14 -14.26
CA TYR A 274 -21.21 -17.64 -15.38
C TYR A 274 -20.11 -16.62 -15.74
N PHE A 275 -18.89 -17.10 -15.99
CA PHE A 275 -17.80 -16.25 -16.43
C PHE A 275 -17.86 -16.07 -17.95
N GLU A 276 -18.21 -14.87 -18.40
CA GLU A 276 -18.22 -14.52 -19.81
C GLU A 276 -16.79 -14.22 -20.27
N HIS A 277 -16.27 -15.02 -21.19
CA HIS A 277 -14.95 -14.80 -21.78
C HIS A 277 -14.99 -13.67 -22.82
N ALA A 278 -13.88 -12.94 -22.98
CA ALA A 278 -13.78 -11.87 -23.98
C ALA A 278 -13.67 -12.39 -25.42
N THR A 279 -13.27 -13.66 -25.61
CA THR A 279 -13.08 -14.29 -26.92
C THR A 279 -14.04 -15.44 -27.07
N GLU A 280 -14.78 -15.45 -28.19
CA GLU A 280 -15.70 -16.54 -28.53
C GLU A 280 -14.95 -17.88 -28.63
N GLY A 281 -15.48 -18.92 -27.98
CA GLY A 281 -14.83 -20.24 -27.93
C GLY A 281 -13.67 -20.37 -26.93
N CYS A 282 -13.34 -19.33 -26.16
CA CYS A 282 -12.36 -19.45 -25.10
C CYS A 282 -12.89 -20.37 -23.98
N ASN A 283 -12.14 -21.43 -23.67
CA ASN A 283 -12.40 -22.36 -22.57
C ASN A 283 -11.27 -22.31 -21.51
N GLY A 284 -10.62 -21.16 -21.39
CA GLY A 284 -9.48 -20.94 -20.50
C GLY A 284 -9.85 -21.13 -19.03
N SER A 285 -8.90 -21.55 -18.20
CA SER A 285 -9.17 -21.81 -16.79
C SER A 285 -9.32 -20.50 -16.02
N VAL A 286 -10.52 -20.25 -15.52
CA VAL A 286 -10.80 -19.07 -14.68
C VAL A 286 -10.16 -19.24 -13.30
N ARG A 287 -9.44 -18.21 -12.85
CA ARG A 287 -8.83 -18.10 -11.52
C ARG A 287 -9.59 -17.03 -10.73
N THR A 288 -9.85 -17.26 -9.45
CA THR A 288 -10.59 -16.32 -8.61
C THR A 288 -9.75 -15.85 -7.42
N ALA A 289 -9.58 -14.54 -7.29
CA ALA A 289 -8.98 -13.88 -6.14
C ALA A 289 -10.07 -13.36 -5.19
N GLY A 290 -9.75 -13.36 -3.89
CA GLY A 290 -10.61 -12.82 -2.83
C GLY A 290 -11.12 -13.87 -1.83
N PRO A 291 -12.01 -13.49 -0.91
CA PRO A 291 -12.59 -12.15 -0.78
C PRO A 291 -11.55 -11.04 -0.56
N LEU A 292 -11.74 -9.89 -1.20
CA LEU A 292 -10.84 -8.74 -1.15
C LEU A 292 -11.63 -7.43 -1.30
N TRP A 293 -10.97 -6.30 -1.04
CA TRP A 293 -11.56 -4.96 -1.16
C TRP A 293 -11.75 -4.52 -2.61
N LEU A 294 -13.00 -4.25 -3.00
CA LEU A 294 -13.42 -3.74 -4.31
C LEU A 294 -13.60 -2.22 -4.36
N GLY A 295 -13.72 -1.58 -3.19
CA GLY A 295 -13.94 -0.15 -3.08
C GLY A 295 -12.76 0.71 -3.52
N ALA A 296 -12.87 2.01 -3.25
CA ALA A 296 -11.80 2.99 -3.48
C ALA A 296 -10.51 2.58 -2.77
N ILE A 297 -9.35 2.85 -3.39
CA ILE A 297 -8.03 2.61 -2.78
C ILE A 297 -7.25 3.91 -2.52
N TYR A 298 -7.88 5.05 -2.83
CA TYR A 298 -7.33 6.40 -2.74
C TYR A 298 -8.37 7.37 -2.15
N ASP A 299 -7.88 8.44 -1.54
CA ASP A 299 -8.63 9.65 -1.17
C ASP A 299 -8.03 10.84 -1.92
N SER A 300 -8.72 11.34 -2.94
CA SER A 300 -8.16 12.40 -3.80
C SER A 300 -7.95 13.71 -3.08
N SER A 301 -8.80 14.04 -2.11
CA SER A 301 -8.63 15.27 -1.34
C SER A 301 -7.30 15.26 -0.58
N LEU A 302 -6.95 14.13 0.04
CA LEU A 302 -5.67 13.97 0.73
C LEU A 302 -4.49 13.84 -0.25
N LEU A 303 -4.67 13.16 -1.39
CA LEU A 303 -3.62 13.04 -2.40
C LEU A 303 -3.30 14.38 -3.10
N GLU A 304 -4.30 15.22 -3.37
CA GLU A 304 -4.13 16.56 -3.92
C GLU A 304 -3.28 17.41 -2.97
N ARG A 305 -3.66 17.43 -1.69
CA ARG A 305 -2.86 18.10 -0.64
C ARG A 305 -1.44 17.54 -0.54
N ALA A 306 -1.27 16.23 -0.62
CA ALA A 306 0.06 15.61 -0.59
C ALA A 306 0.89 16.04 -1.81
N SER A 307 0.28 16.15 -2.99
CA SER A 307 0.94 16.65 -4.20
C SER A 307 1.39 18.11 -4.04
N GLU A 308 0.52 18.98 -3.51
CA GLU A 308 0.85 20.38 -3.23
C GLU A 308 2.03 20.51 -2.26
N ILE A 309 2.06 19.69 -1.20
CA ILE A 309 3.16 19.69 -0.22
C ILE A 309 4.47 19.25 -0.88
N ILE A 310 4.43 18.23 -1.74
CA ILE A 310 5.61 17.77 -2.48
C ILE A 310 6.16 18.86 -3.40
N GLU A 311 5.28 19.60 -4.08
CA GLU A 311 5.67 20.72 -4.93
C GLU A 311 6.27 21.89 -4.13
N GLN A 312 5.69 22.23 -2.98
CA GLN A 312 6.17 23.31 -2.11
C GLN A 312 7.52 23.00 -1.48
N ARG A 313 7.77 21.74 -1.10
CA ARG A 313 9.00 21.27 -0.44
C ARG A 313 9.96 20.62 -1.44
N ASN A 314 10.18 21.30 -2.57
CA ASN A 314 11.02 20.79 -3.64
C ASN A 314 12.43 20.46 -3.13
N GLY A 315 12.87 19.22 -3.33
CA GLY A 315 14.18 18.71 -2.87
C GLY A 315 14.14 17.86 -1.60
N ASP A 316 13.07 17.89 -0.80
CA ASP A 316 12.93 17.05 0.40
C ASP A 316 12.59 15.59 0.07
N PHE A 317 12.03 15.36 -1.13
CA PHE A 317 11.56 14.05 -1.58
C PHE A 317 12.39 13.51 -2.74
N THR A 318 12.48 12.19 -2.82
CA THR A 318 13.07 11.51 -3.99
C THR A 318 12.27 11.81 -5.26
N SER A 319 12.96 11.80 -6.41
CA SER A 319 12.37 12.16 -7.72
C SER A 319 11.24 11.22 -8.20
N GLN A 320 11.07 10.07 -7.55
CA GLN A 320 10.00 9.13 -7.84
C GLN A 320 8.70 9.49 -7.12
N THR A 321 8.78 10.09 -5.93
CA THR A 321 7.63 10.45 -5.08
C THR A 321 6.58 11.31 -5.82
N PRO A 322 6.91 12.45 -6.46
CA PRO A 322 5.91 13.24 -7.17
C PRO A 322 5.25 12.45 -8.31
N LYS A 323 6.02 11.65 -9.05
CA LYS A 323 5.49 10.85 -10.18
C LYS A 323 4.48 9.81 -9.71
N LEU A 324 4.75 9.17 -8.58
CA LEU A 324 3.86 8.16 -7.99
C LEU A 324 2.57 8.80 -7.46
N VAL A 325 2.66 9.92 -6.75
CA VAL A 325 1.48 10.63 -6.22
C VAL A 325 0.60 11.17 -7.36
N SER A 326 1.19 11.78 -8.40
CA SER A 326 0.44 12.21 -9.58
C SER A 326 -0.23 11.04 -10.31
N ALA A 327 0.42 9.89 -10.41
CA ALA A 327 -0.18 8.70 -11.00
C ALA A 327 -1.36 8.16 -10.17
N MET A 328 -1.27 8.19 -8.82
CA MET A 328 -2.39 7.82 -7.94
C MET A 328 -3.60 8.74 -8.14
N LEU A 329 -3.38 10.05 -8.29
CA LEU A 329 -4.44 11.02 -8.60
C LEU A 329 -5.09 10.76 -9.96
N GLU A 330 -4.30 10.49 -10.99
CA GLU A 330 -4.82 10.16 -12.33
C GLU A 330 -5.67 8.86 -12.30
N GLU A 331 -5.27 7.87 -11.49
CA GLU A 331 -5.95 6.57 -11.41
C GLU A 331 -7.35 6.61 -10.80
N GLU A 332 -7.68 7.60 -9.97
CA GLU A 332 -8.91 7.62 -9.17
C GLU A 332 -10.16 7.37 -10.04
N ALA A 333 -10.25 8.02 -11.20
CA ALA A 333 -11.41 7.94 -12.08
C ALA A 333 -11.77 6.52 -12.54
N LEU A 334 -10.81 5.58 -12.50
CA LEU A 334 -10.97 4.20 -12.96
C LEU A 334 -10.56 3.17 -11.91
N MET A 335 -10.40 3.56 -10.64
CA MET A 335 -9.85 2.70 -9.58
C MET A 335 -10.74 1.49 -9.23
N HIS A 336 -12.00 1.45 -9.65
CA HIS A 336 -12.90 0.30 -9.44
C HIS A 336 -12.66 -0.86 -10.43
N ARG A 337 -11.76 -0.68 -11.39
CA ARG A 337 -11.43 -1.65 -12.44
C ARG A 337 -9.95 -2.02 -12.32
N PRO A 338 -9.59 -3.31 -12.19
CA PRO A 338 -8.20 -3.74 -12.31
C PRO A 338 -7.50 -3.14 -13.53
N TYR A 339 -6.24 -2.72 -13.36
CA TYR A 339 -5.45 -2.29 -14.50
C TYR A 339 -5.21 -3.44 -15.49
N VAL A 340 -5.01 -3.08 -16.76
CA VAL A 340 -4.65 -4.01 -17.84
C VAL A 340 -3.19 -3.77 -18.18
N ASP A 341 -2.37 -4.81 -18.02
CA ASP A 341 -0.99 -4.79 -18.50
C ASP A 341 -0.98 -5.05 -20.01
N ILE A 342 -0.50 -4.06 -20.77
CA ILE A 342 -0.52 -4.10 -22.24
C ILE A 342 0.43 -5.18 -22.77
N HIS A 343 1.56 -5.42 -22.11
CA HIS A 343 2.50 -6.45 -22.54
C HIS A 343 1.89 -7.83 -22.34
N ALA A 344 1.31 -8.11 -21.16
CA ALA A 344 0.64 -9.37 -20.90
C ALA A 344 -0.57 -9.59 -21.83
N LEU A 345 -1.31 -8.52 -22.16
CA LEU A 345 -2.38 -8.59 -23.15
C LEU A 345 -1.84 -8.95 -24.54
N CYS A 346 -0.76 -8.30 -24.99
CA CYS A 346 -0.15 -8.58 -26.27
C CYS A 346 0.42 -10.00 -26.34
N ASP A 347 1.05 -10.49 -25.27
CA ASP A 347 1.56 -11.86 -25.17
C ASP A 347 0.42 -12.90 -25.33
N ALA A 348 -0.73 -12.67 -24.69
CA ALA A 348 -1.89 -13.56 -24.78
C ALA A 348 -2.50 -13.62 -26.20
N TYR A 349 -2.45 -12.52 -26.94
CA TYR A 349 -3.00 -12.41 -28.30
C TYR A 349 -1.96 -12.50 -29.42
N SER A 350 -0.69 -12.78 -29.09
CA SER A 350 0.44 -12.82 -30.06
C SER A 350 0.61 -11.51 -30.86
N LEU A 351 0.48 -10.36 -30.18
CA LEU A 351 0.62 -9.02 -30.74
C LEU A 351 1.94 -8.37 -30.28
N THR A 352 2.37 -7.33 -31.00
CA THR A 352 3.49 -6.47 -30.57
C THR A 352 2.95 -5.32 -29.70
N PRO A 353 3.51 -5.05 -28.51
CA PRO A 353 3.12 -3.92 -27.68
C PRO A 353 3.42 -2.56 -28.35
N PRO A 354 2.40 -1.70 -28.62
CA PRO A 354 2.62 -0.32 -29.03
C PRO A 354 2.89 0.57 -27.79
N ALA A 355 3.21 1.85 -28.00
CA ALA A 355 3.42 2.75 -26.89
C ALA A 355 2.10 2.97 -26.14
N THR A 356 2.13 2.95 -24.81
CA THR A 356 0.95 3.11 -23.97
C THR A 356 0.18 4.40 -24.28
N ASP A 357 0.90 5.50 -24.57
CA ASP A 357 0.27 6.78 -24.92
C ASP A 357 -0.42 6.76 -26.30
N ASP A 358 0.05 5.95 -27.25
CA ASP A 358 -0.63 5.75 -28.55
C ASP A 358 -1.99 5.06 -28.33
N ILE A 359 -2.02 4.01 -27.50
CA ILE A 359 -3.25 3.27 -27.16
C ILE A 359 -4.25 4.21 -26.49
N ARG A 360 -3.80 4.99 -25.51
CA ARG A 360 -4.64 5.94 -24.77
C ARG A 360 -5.23 7.02 -25.68
N CYS A 361 -4.45 7.49 -26.67
CA CYS A 361 -4.94 8.43 -27.67
C CYS A 361 -6.13 7.85 -28.46
N VAL A 362 -5.96 6.64 -29.00
CA VAL A 362 -7.02 5.95 -29.77
C VAL A 362 -8.23 5.60 -28.89
N LEU A 363 -8.02 5.19 -27.64
CA LEU A 363 -9.10 4.96 -26.67
C LEU A 363 -9.94 6.22 -26.46
N LYS A 364 -9.28 7.36 -26.28
CA LYS A 364 -9.95 8.65 -26.11
C LYS A 364 -10.75 9.04 -27.35
N GLU A 365 -10.20 8.86 -28.56
CA GLU A 365 -10.92 9.09 -29.82
C GLU A 365 -12.13 8.16 -29.97
N ALA A 366 -12.05 6.94 -29.45
CA ALA A 366 -13.13 5.96 -29.43
C ALA A 366 -14.15 6.18 -28.28
N GLY A 367 -13.97 7.22 -27.44
CA GLY A 367 -14.89 7.58 -26.36
C GLY A 367 -14.70 6.80 -25.06
N TYR A 368 -13.59 6.07 -24.89
CA TYR A 368 -13.26 5.35 -23.66
C TYR A 368 -12.35 6.19 -22.75
N ALA A 369 -12.58 6.07 -21.44
CA ALA A 369 -11.69 6.63 -20.45
C ALA A 369 -10.43 5.77 -20.33
N SER A 370 -9.27 6.41 -20.16
CA SER A 370 -8.04 5.70 -19.86
C SER A 370 -7.04 6.53 -19.06
N THR A 371 -6.38 5.89 -18.10
CA THR A 371 -5.40 6.52 -17.21
C THR A 371 -4.15 5.66 -17.11
N LYS A 372 -3.02 6.29 -16.83
CA LYS A 372 -1.81 5.54 -16.42
C LYS A 372 -2.03 4.92 -15.05
N THR A 373 -1.11 4.03 -14.65
CA THR A 373 -1.10 3.51 -13.29
C THR A 373 0.30 3.49 -12.68
N HIS A 374 0.39 3.78 -11.39
CA HIS A 374 1.57 3.68 -10.55
C HIS A 374 2.03 2.23 -10.33
N PHE A 375 1.16 1.24 -10.56
CA PHE A 375 1.47 -0.17 -10.33
C PHE A 375 2.55 -0.69 -11.30
N THR A 376 2.47 -0.31 -12.57
CA THR A 376 3.49 -0.67 -13.59
C THR A 376 3.41 0.27 -14.79
N PRO A 377 4.54 0.69 -15.38
CA PRO A 377 4.56 1.61 -16.52
C PRO A 377 3.94 1.02 -17.81
N THR A 378 3.83 -0.29 -17.90
CA THR A 378 3.28 -1.04 -19.04
C THR A 378 1.76 -1.18 -19.01
N ALA A 379 1.09 -0.67 -17.97
CA ALA A 379 -0.34 -0.84 -17.78
C ALA A 379 -1.13 0.46 -17.91
N ILE A 380 -2.42 0.29 -18.18
CA ILE A 380 -3.44 1.34 -18.15
C ILE A 380 -4.64 0.86 -17.35
N ARG A 381 -5.40 1.80 -16.79
CA ARG A 381 -6.80 1.56 -16.46
C ARG A 381 -7.66 2.05 -17.61
N THR A 382 -8.74 1.34 -17.92
CA THR A 382 -9.73 1.75 -18.92
C THR A 382 -11.10 1.14 -18.64
N ASP A 383 -12.15 1.78 -19.11
CA ASP A 383 -13.51 1.22 -19.20
C ASP A 383 -13.77 0.48 -20.52
N ALA A 384 -12.80 0.45 -21.45
CA ALA A 384 -12.89 -0.32 -22.68
C ALA A 384 -12.87 -1.84 -22.40
N PRO A 385 -13.76 -2.62 -23.05
CA PRO A 385 -13.69 -4.08 -23.00
C PRO A 385 -12.37 -4.61 -23.56
N VAL A 386 -11.92 -5.78 -23.09
CA VAL A 386 -10.68 -6.42 -23.56
C VAL A 386 -10.68 -6.62 -25.07
N ALA A 387 -11.81 -7.07 -25.64
CA ALA A 387 -11.96 -7.23 -27.09
C ALA A 387 -11.68 -5.92 -27.87
N LYS A 388 -12.10 -4.77 -27.32
CA LYS A 388 -11.86 -3.47 -27.95
C LYS A 388 -10.40 -3.04 -27.85
N LEU A 389 -9.74 -3.32 -26.73
CA LEU A 389 -8.30 -3.07 -26.58
C LEU A 389 -7.48 -3.87 -27.59
N VAL A 390 -7.82 -5.14 -27.78
CA VAL A 390 -7.17 -6.02 -28.77
C VAL A 390 -7.34 -5.45 -30.19
N GLU A 391 -8.57 -5.07 -30.58
CA GLU A 391 -8.85 -4.45 -31.89
C GLU A 391 -8.02 -3.18 -32.12
N ILE A 392 -7.90 -2.32 -31.11
CA ILE A 392 -7.09 -1.09 -31.18
C ILE A 392 -5.62 -1.41 -31.41
N ILE A 393 -5.06 -2.36 -30.66
CA ILE A 393 -3.65 -2.76 -30.76
C ILE A 393 -3.37 -3.40 -32.12
N GLU A 394 -4.25 -4.26 -32.62
CA GLU A 394 -4.13 -4.85 -33.97
C GLU A 394 -4.08 -3.77 -35.06
N ASN A 395 -4.95 -2.76 -34.96
CA ASN A 395 -4.98 -1.67 -35.92
C ASN A 395 -3.73 -0.79 -35.86
N LEU A 396 -3.17 -0.57 -34.67
CA LEU A 396 -1.89 0.14 -34.50
C LEU A 396 -0.72 -0.65 -35.10
N ASN A 397 -0.70 -1.98 -34.93
CA ASN A 397 0.34 -2.84 -35.49
C ASN A 397 0.27 -2.92 -37.03
N LYS A 398 -0.91 -2.82 -37.65
CA LYS A 398 -1.06 -2.76 -39.11
C LYS A 398 -0.60 -1.45 -39.74
N ARG A 399 -0.51 -0.37 -38.95
CA ARG A 399 -0.07 0.97 -39.40
C ARG A 399 1.45 1.16 -39.35
N ARG A 400 2.17 0.22 -38.71
CA ARG A 400 3.64 0.15 -38.66
C ARG A 400 4.12 -0.84 -39.70
#